data_AF-A0A964VDT5-F1
#
_entry.id   AF-A0A964VDT5-F1
#
_cell.length_a   1.000
_cell.length_b   1.000
_cell.length_c   1.000
_cell.angle_alpha   90.00
_cell.angle_beta   90.00
_cell.angle_gamma   90.00
#
_symmetry.space_group_name_H-M   'P 1'
#
loop_
_entity.id
_entity.type
_entity.pdbx_description
1 polymer ?
#
loop_
_entity_poly.entity_id
_entity_poly.type
_entity_poly.pdbx_seq_one_letter_code
_entity_poly.pdbx_strand_id
1 'polypeptide(L)'
;MSRRSKAGDEFGSLDLLLDTVCNMFGLFIFIGIIVAILAGARSKELITKASPAGATASDPLSQERAALQRLRAMVADAEKKSPDEGESLIASGKLTSLRDSTTQTSKKTKELAAILKSGGERSEALKVELPILRAEIERLESELQIEAATPDRKVRTPRKREVEGMLPVQVILWKDHVYWINPWVGSIDEPCTRWSEWNINAVDMSAHPESVIHECFRGGGQWIERRVPLLAAGGLDVSQEGVREWEQPLRELLGRLSTKNHVVSLKVAPDSHRAFGPVRSLIAEKGFAYEVSPIQISDGIYRDEIRDGVATAQ
;
A
#
# COMPACT_ATOMS: atom_id res chain seq x y z
N MET A 1 -53.28 -7.39 -43.98
CA MET A 1 -53.34 -7.61 -42.52
C MET A 1 -51.93 -7.65 -41.97
N SER A 2 -51.50 -6.60 -41.28
CA SER A 2 -50.16 -6.52 -40.68
C SER A 2 -50.31 -6.33 -39.18
N ARG A 3 -49.89 -7.34 -38.40
CA ARG A 3 -49.87 -7.32 -36.93
C ARG A 3 -48.55 -6.68 -36.50
N ARG A 4 -48.66 -5.50 -35.89
CA ARG A 4 -47.56 -4.76 -35.25
C ARG A 4 -47.37 -5.32 -33.84
N SER A 5 -46.31 -6.11 -33.63
CA SER A 5 -45.99 -6.67 -32.32
C SER A 5 -45.37 -5.61 -31.40
N LYS A 6 -45.93 -5.59 -30.19
CA LYS A 6 -45.63 -4.77 -29.02
C LYS A 6 -44.27 -5.20 -28.46
N ALA A 7 -43.27 -4.32 -28.48
CA ALA A 7 -41.99 -4.49 -27.80
C ALA A 7 -41.69 -3.18 -27.07
N GLY A 8 -41.92 -3.15 -25.75
CA GLY A 8 -41.73 -1.92 -24.98
C GLY A 8 -42.26 -1.95 -23.55
N ASP A 9 -42.23 -3.09 -22.84
CA ASP A 9 -42.70 -3.18 -21.44
C ASP A 9 -41.62 -3.68 -20.44
N GLU A 10 -40.39 -3.98 -20.86
CA GLU A 10 -39.35 -4.47 -19.92
C GLU A 10 -38.65 -3.35 -19.12
N PHE A 11 -38.73 -2.09 -19.55
CA PHE A 11 -38.14 -0.96 -18.80
C PHE A 11 -39.04 -0.44 -17.65
N GLY A 12 -40.35 -0.69 -17.71
CA GLY A 12 -41.28 -0.22 -16.67
C GLY A 12 -41.10 -0.89 -15.31
N SER A 13 -40.59 -2.14 -15.29
CA SER A 13 -40.32 -2.86 -14.03
C SER A 13 -39.06 -2.37 -13.32
N LEU A 14 -38.10 -1.79 -14.05
CA LEU A 14 -36.84 -1.32 -13.49
C LEU A 14 -36.99 0.10 -12.92
N ASP A 15 -37.77 0.96 -13.58
CA ASP A 15 -38.09 2.30 -13.07
C ASP A 15 -38.92 2.25 -11.78
N LEU A 16 -39.86 1.30 -11.66
CA LEU A 16 -40.62 1.07 -10.42
C LEU A 16 -39.74 0.57 -9.25
N LEU A 17 -38.65 -0.14 -9.56
CA LEU A 17 -37.67 -0.60 -8.57
C LEU A 17 -36.72 0.53 -8.16
N LEU A 18 -36.27 1.36 -9.11
CA LEU A 18 -35.49 2.56 -8.83
C LEU A 18 -36.27 3.58 -7.99
N ASP A 19 -37.57 3.76 -8.26
CA ASP A 19 -38.44 4.64 -7.45
C ASP A 19 -38.56 4.16 -6.01
N THR A 20 -38.70 2.86 -5.79
CA THR A 20 -38.79 2.30 -4.43
C THR A 20 -37.45 2.41 -3.69
N VAL A 21 -36.32 2.19 -4.37
CA VAL A 21 -34.98 2.35 -3.78
C VAL A 21 -34.66 3.82 -3.48
N CYS A 22 -34.96 4.75 -4.40
CA CYS A 22 -34.76 6.19 -4.17
C CYS A 22 -35.63 6.71 -3.02
N ASN A 23 -36.88 6.27 -2.92
CA ASN A 23 -37.75 6.65 -1.81
C ASN A 23 -37.27 6.10 -0.46
N MET A 24 -36.75 4.86 -0.42
CA MET A 24 -36.17 4.30 0.81
C MET A 24 -34.89 5.03 1.21
N PHE A 25 -33.99 5.32 0.26
CA PHE A 25 -32.77 6.08 0.54
C PHE A 25 -33.07 7.50 1.05
N GLY A 26 -34.03 8.18 0.42
CA GLY A 26 -34.50 9.50 0.87
C GLY A 26 -35.03 9.45 2.30
N LEU A 27 -35.79 8.42 2.66
CA LEU A 27 -36.30 8.23 4.02
C LEU A 27 -35.18 8.03 5.04
N PHE A 28 -34.15 7.22 4.73
CA PHE A 28 -33.02 7.02 5.63
C PHE A 28 -32.20 8.30 5.85
N ILE A 29 -31.95 9.07 4.79
CA ILE A 29 -31.26 10.36 4.90
C ILE A 29 -32.10 11.35 5.74
N PHE A 30 -33.42 11.39 5.52
CA PHE A 30 -34.32 12.27 6.26
C PHE A 30 -34.36 11.92 7.76
N ILE A 31 -34.42 10.63 8.10
CA ILE A 31 -34.33 10.16 9.50
C ILE A 31 -32.99 10.55 10.12
N GLY A 32 -31.88 10.37 9.39
CA GLY A 32 -30.54 10.76 9.87
C GLY A 32 -30.44 12.26 10.18
N ILE A 33 -31.00 13.11 9.33
CA ILE A 33 -31.06 14.57 9.54
C ILE A 33 -31.93 14.91 10.76
N ILE A 34 -33.10 14.29 10.92
CA ILE A 34 -33.97 14.50 12.08
C ILE A 34 -33.27 14.08 13.38
N VAL A 35 -32.57 12.94 13.39
CA VAL A 35 -31.81 12.47 14.55
C VAL A 35 -30.69 13.45 14.89
N ALA A 36 -29.96 13.96 13.89
CA ALA A 36 -28.92 14.97 14.10
C ALA A 36 -29.48 16.29 14.67
N ILE A 37 -30.64 16.74 14.17
CA ILE A 37 -31.31 17.96 14.67
C ILE A 37 -31.83 17.75 16.10
N LEU A 38 -32.45 16.60 16.39
CA LEU A 38 -32.94 16.28 17.74
C LEU A 38 -31.80 16.12 18.76
N ALA A 39 -30.67 15.53 18.34
CA ALA A 39 -29.46 15.47 19.16
C ALA A 39 -28.89 16.88 19.41
N GLY A 40 -28.84 17.73 18.39
CA GLY A 40 -28.41 19.13 18.52
C GLY A 40 -29.33 19.97 19.41
N ALA A 41 -30.64 19.74 19.36
CA ALA A 41 -31.63 20.46 20.17
C ALA A 41 -31.54 20.09 21.67
N ARG A 42 -31.30 18.81 22.01
CA ARG A 42 -31.10 18.38 23.41
C ARG A 42 -29.78 18.87 24.01
N SER A 43 -28.73 19.04 23.20
CA SER A 43 -27.46 19.61 23.68
C SER A 43 -27.58 21.08 24.09
N LYS A 44 -28.51 21.86 23.50
CA LYS A 44 -28.73 23.26 23.92
C LYS A 44 -29.45 23.38 25.26
N GLU A 45 -30.34 22.45 25.58
CA GLU A 45 -31.14 22.51 26.82
C GLU A 45 -30.35 22.07 28.07
N LEU A 46 -29.42 21.12 27.92
CA LEU A 46 -28.57 20.64 29.02
C LEU A 46 -27.46 21.65 29.43
N ILE A 47 -27.08 22.57 28.54
CA ILE A 47 -26.03 23.58 28.84
C ILE A 47 -26.58 24.74 29.68
N THR A 48 -27.88 25.00 29.68
CA THR A 48 -28.48 26.09 30.47
C THR A 48 -28.82 25.74 31.92
N LYS A 49 -28.77 24.46 32.33
CA LYS A 49 -29.15 24.02 33.68
C LYS A 49 -28.02 23.48 34.56
N ALA A 50 -26.80 23.35 34.02
CA ALA A 50 -25.64 22.92 34.77
C ALA A 50 -24.71 24.10 35.09
N SER A 51 -25.15 24.98 35.98
CA SER A 51 -24.23 25.85 36.71
C SER A 51 -24.64 25.94 38.18
N PRO A 52 -24.08 25.05 39.03
CA PRO A 52 -23.69 25.41 40.37
C PRO A 52 -22.18 25.67 40.41
N ALA A 53 -21.84 26.79 41.04
CA ALA A 53 -20.49 27.24 41.31
C ALA A 53 -19.65 26.18 42.05
N GLY A 54 -18.34 26.19 41.79
CA GLY A 54 -17.35 25.57 42.67
C GLY A 54 -16.72 24.27 42.18
N ALA A 55 -16.10 24.26 41.01
CA ALA A 55 -15.07 23.28 40.69
C ALA A 55 -13.96 24.01 39.91
N THR A 56 -12.74 23.91 40.42
CA THR A 56 -11.49 24.35 39.80
C THR A 56 -11.54 24.17 38.28
N ALA A 57 -11.45 25.27 37.52
CA ALA A 57 -11.33 25.25 36.07
C ALA A 57 -10.03 24.54 35.70
N SER A 58 -10.10 23.22 35.57
CA SER A 58 -9.08 22.42 34.92
C SER A 58 -8.98 22.93 33.48
N ASP A 59 -7.82 23.48 33.13
CA ASP A 59 -7.48 23.90 31.76
C ASP A 59 -7.85 22.75 30.81
N PRO A 60 -8.85 22.89 29.92
CA PRO A 60 -9.29 21.79 29.04
C PRO A 60 -8.16 21.30 28.13
N LEU A 61 -7.10 22.09 27.92
CA LEU A 61 -5.89 21.67 27.23
C LEU A 61 -4.98 20.77 28.05
N SER A 62 -5.08 20.78 29.38
CA SER A 62 -4.25 19.94 30.25
C SER A 62 -4.51 18.46 30.00
N GLN A 63 -5.77 18.09 29.77
CA GLN A 63 -6.16 16.72 29.43
C GLN A 63 -5.62 16.31 28.06
N GLU A 64 -5.72 17.18 27.04
CA GLU A 64 -5.18 16.91 25.70
C GLU A 64 -3.65 16.76 25.69
N ARG A 65 -2.95 17.60 26.48
CA ARG A 65 -1.50 17.50 26.62
C ARG A 65 -1.08 16.17 27.27
N ALA A 66 -1.83 15.70 28.26
CA ALA A 66 -1.58 14.42 28.91
C ALA A 66 -1.82 13.25 27.95
N ALA A 67 -2.90 13.28 27.15
CA ALA A 67 -3.17 12.27 26.13
C ALA A 67 -2.07 12.21 25.06
N LEU A 68 -1.64 13.36 24.54
CA LEU A 68 -0.53 13.43 23.57
C LEU A 68 0.81 12.96 24.15
N GLN A 69 1.08 13.23 25.43
CA GLN A 69 2.26 12.70 26.10
C GLN A 69 2.21 11.17 26.21
N ARG A 70 1.03 10.61 26.50
CA ARG A 70 0.81 9.16 26.56
C ARG A 70 1.01 8.51 25.19
N LEU A 71 0.43 9.09 24.13
CA LEU A 71 0.59 8.60 22.77
C LEU A 71 2.06 8.60 22.34
N ARG A 72 2.81 9.65 22.66
CA ARG A 72 4.27 9.70 22.41
C ARG A 72 5.03 8.62 23.14
N ALA A 73 4.71 8.37 24.40
CA ALA A 73 5.35 7.32 25.17
C ALA A 73 5.05 5.93 24.59
N MET A 74 3.82 5.70 24.12
CA MET A 74 3.43 4.44 23.46
C MET A 74 4.16 4.25 22.13
N VAL A 75 4.30 5.31 21.31
CA VAL A 75 5.08 5.24 20.05
C VAL A 75 6.55 4.94 20.33
N ALA A 76 7.16 5.61 21.31
CA ALA A 76 8.56 5.36 21.68
C ALA A 76 8.79 3.94 22.23
N ASP A 77 7.85 3.40 23.00
CA ASP A 77 7.90 2.01 23.49
C ASP A 77 7.74 1.00 22.34
N ALA A 78 6.87 1.29 21.37
CA ALA A 78 6.70 0.48 20.16
C ALA A 78 7.97 0.50 19.28
N GLU A 79 8.61 1.66 19.11
CA GLU A 79 9.90 1.78 18.40
C GLU A 79 10.99 0.95 19.08
N LYS A 80 11.09 1.00 20.42
CA LYS A 80 12.09 0.24 21.18
C LYS A 80 11.88 -1.28 21.12
N LYS A 81 10.62 -1.73 21.00
CA LYS A 81 10.23 -3.15 20.93
C LYS A 81 10.41 -3.76 19.55
N SER A 82 10.82 -2.99 18.54
CA SER A 82 11.11 -3.47 17.18
C SER A 82 12.61 -3.38 16.87
N PRO A 83 13.52 -4.12 17.55
CA PRO A 83 14.95 -3.87 17.49
C PRO A 83 15.67 -4.61 16.36
N ASP A 84 14.98 -5.34 15.46
CA ASP A 84 15.63 -6.02 14.34
C ASP A 84 15.55 -5.18 13.06
N GLU A 85 16.67 -4.52 12.74
CA GLU A 85 16.86 -3.60 11.60
C GLU A 85 16.66 -4.25 10.22
N GLY A 86 16.53 -5.58 10.14
CA GLY A 86 16.47 -6.31 8.87
C GLY A 86 15.08 -6.72 8.37
N GLU A 87 14.07 -6.89 9.25
CA GLU A 87 12.91 -7.76 8.91
C GLU A 87 11.53 -7.10 8.90
N SER A 88 11.39 -5.80 9.20
CA SER A 88 10.06 -5.17 9.19
C SER A 88 10.00 -3.78 8.55
N LEU A 89 10.35 -3.69 7.26
CA LEU A 89 10.16 -2.48 6.46
C LEU A 89 8.66 -2.06 6.37
N ILE A 90 7.73 -3.01 6.55
CA ILE A 90 6.29 -2.73 6.48
C ILE A 90 5.79 -2.15 7.81
N ALA A 91 6.20 -2.70 8.97
CA ALA A 91 5.83 -2.10 10.26
C ALA A 91 6.51 -0.74 10.47
N SER A 92 7.74 -0.56 9.97
CA SER A 92 8.45 0.73 10.06
C SER A 92 7.75 1.84 9.25
N GLY A 93 7.21 1.53 8.07
CA GLY A 93 6.44 2.48 7.26
C GLY A 93 5.16 2.96 7.97
N LYS A 94 4.46 2.05 8.67
CA LYS A 94 3.26 2.41 9.43
C LYS A 94 3.60 3.19 10.70
N LEU A 95 4.66 2.81 11.42
CA LEU A 95 5.14 3.55 12.60
C LEU A 95 5.60 4.97 12.27
N THR A 96 6.31 5.15 11.15
CA THR A 96 6.73 6.48 10.68
C THR A 96 5.51 7.36 10.35
N SER A 97 4.49 6.81 9.68
CA SER A 97 3.25 7.56 9.43
C SER A 97 2.51 7.98 10.72
N LEU A 98 2.46 7.09 11.73
CA LEU A 98 1.87 7.39 13.04
C LEU A 98 2.66 8.46 13.80
N ARG A 99 4.00 8.43 13.69
CA ARG A 99 4.90 9.43 14.27
C ARG A 99 4.70 10.81 13.64
N ASP A 100 4.57 10.86 12.31
CA ASP A 100 4.33 12.11 11.58
C ASP A 100 2.97 12.71 11.95
N SER A 101 1.93 11.87 12.01
CA SER A 101 0.59 12.29 12.47
C SER A 101 0.61 12.81 13.91
N THR A 102 1.31 12.12 14.82
CA THR A 102 1.50 12.57 16.23
C THR A 102 2.26 13.91 16.32
N THR A 103 3.19 14.13 15.41
CA THR A 103 3.94 15.40 15.34
C THR A 103 3.04 16.54 14.85
N GLN A 104 2.19 16.27 13.85
CA GLN A 104 1.24 17.23 13.31
C GLN A 104 0.15 17.61 14.32
N THR A 105 -0.45 16.63 15.01
CA THR A 105 -1.44 16.88 16.07
C THR A 105 -0.83 17.72 17.18
N SER A 106 0.41 17.42 17.62
CA SER A 106 1.08 18.25 18.61
C SER A 106 1.37 19.68 18.14
N LYS A 107 1.64 19.93 16.85
CA LYS A 107 1.79 21.29 16.34
C LYS A 107 0.46 22.06 16.46
N LYS A 108 -0.64 21.44 16.03
CA LYS A 108 -2.00 22.01 16.16
C LYS A 108 -2.35 22.34 17.61
N THR A 109 -2.04 21.44 18.56
CA THR A 109 -2.31 21.71 19.99
C THR A 109 -1.48 22.87 20.54
N LYS A 110 -0.24 23.05 20.07
CA LYS A 110 0.60 24.21 20.45
C LYS A 110 0.05 25.52 19.88
N GLU A 111 -0.39 25.50 18.63
CA GLU A 111 -1.04 26.65 17.97
C GLU A 111 -2.31 27.06 18.71
N LEU A 112 -3.17 26.10 19.05
CA LEU A 112 -4.38 26.35 19.83
C LEU A 112 -4.09 26.89 21.24
N ALA A 113 -3.05 26.39 21.89
CA ALA A 113 -2.60 26.92 23.18
C ALA A 113 -2.09 28.37 23.08
N ALA A 114 -1.41 28.73 21.98
CA ALA A 114 -0.98 30.10 21.73
C ALA A 114 -2.18 31.04 21.49
N ILE A 115 -3.19 30.57 20.74
CA ILE A 115 -4.44 31.31 20.49
C ILE A 115 -5.23 31.55 21.80
N LEU A 116 -5.27 30.55 22.70
CA LEU A 116 -5.91 30.71 24.01
C LEU A 116 -5.20 31.74 24.88
N LYS A 117 -3.88 31.87 24.75
CA LYS A 117 -3.09 32.87 25.47
C LYS A 117 -3.30 34.29 24.95
N SER A 118 -3.74 34.48 23.70
CA SER A 118 -3.98 35.81 23.12
C SER A 118 -5.35 36.41 23.42
N GLY A 119 -6.26 35.67 24.06
CA GLY A 119 -7.46 36.18 24.74
C GLY A 119 -8.64 36.60 23.84
N GLY A 120 -9.86 36.20 24.25
CA GLY A 120 -11.09 36.92 23.93
C GLY A 120 -12.10 36.20 23.03
N GLU A 121 -11.93 36.29 21.71
CA GLU A 121 -13.07 36.10 20.78
C GLU A 121 -13.11 34.73 20.07
N ARG A 122 -12.07 33.90 20.19
CA ARG A 122 -12.00 32.57 19.54
C ARG A 122 -12.47 31.39 20.39
N SER A 123 -13.07 31.66 21.56
CA SER A 123 -13.62 30.63 22.46
C SER A 123 -14.59 29.67 21.74
N GLU A 124 -15.42 30.19 20.82
CA GLU A 124 -16.38 29.35 20.10
C GLU A 124 -15.75 28.49 18.99
N ALA A 125 -14.75 28.99 18.27
CA ALA A 125 -14.00 28.17 17.31
C ALA A 125 -13.29 27.00 18.03
N LEU A 126 -12.75 27.26 19.22
CA LEU A 126 -12.12 26.25 20.07
C LEU A 126 -13.10 25.18 20.59
N LYS A 127 -14.36 25.54 20.87
CA LYS A 127 -15.38 24.54 21.25
C LYS A 127 -15.70 23.57 20.13
N VAL A 128 -15.51 23.96 18.87
CA VAL A 128 -15.72 23.09 17.69
C VAL A 128 -14.47 22.26 17.38
N GLU A 129 -13.27 22.82 17.51
CA GLU A 129 -12.03 22.11 17.15
C GLU A 129 -11.55 21.11 18.21
N LEU A 130 -11.79 21.36 19.51
CA LEU A 130 -11.37 20.44 20.58
C LEU A 130 -11.98 19.04 20.47
N PRO A 131 -13.31 18.87 20.22
CA PRO A 131 -13.89 17.56 19.99
C PRO A 131 -13.28 16.80 18.80
N ILE A 132 -12.94 17.52 17.72
CA ILE A 132 -12.33 16.92 16.52
C ILE A 132 -10.94 16.37 16.85
N LEU A 133 -10.14 17.14 17.58
CA LEU A 133 -8.81 16.70 18.02
C LEU A 133 -8.89 15.51 18.98
N ARG A 134 -9.86 15.47 19.89
CA ARG A 134 -10.09 14.32 20.78
C ARG A 134 -10.41 13.06 20.01
N ALA A 135 -11.33 13.13 19.06
CA ALA A 135 -11.70 12.00 18.22
C ALA A 135 -10.50 11.48 17.43
N GLU A 136 -9.64 12.38 16.94
CA GLU A 136 -8.42 11.99 16.23
C GLU A 136 -7.38 11.34 17.14
N ILE A 137 -7.21 11.83 18.37
CA ILE A 137 -6.32 11.20 19.36
C ILE A 137 -6.83 9.80 19.72
N GLU A 138 -8.13 9.65 20.00
CA GLU A 138 -8.74 8.34 20.29
C GLU A 138 -8.58 7.36 19.12
N ARG A 139 -8.76 7.84 17.88
CA ARG A 139 -8.54 7.05 16.66
C ARG A 139 -7.09 6.57 16.58
N LEU A 140 -6.12 7.47 16.76
CA LEU A 140 -4.69 7.13 16.69
C LEU A 140 -4.26 6.19 17.82
N GLU A 141 -4.78 6.37 19.03
CA GLU A 141 -4.55 5.44 20.15
C GLU A 141 -5.11 4.05 19.85
N SER A 142 -6.31 3.97 19.26
CA SER A 142 -6.91 2.69 18.85
C SER A 142 -6.09 1.99 17.76
N GLU A 143 -5.65 2.72 16.73
CA GLU A 143 -4.81 2.17 15.67
C GLU A 143 -3.47 1.65 16.20
N LEU A 144 -2.85 2.40 17.11
CA LEU A 144 -1.61 2.00 17.76
C LEU A 144 -1.81 0.76 18.65
N GLN A 145 -2.93 0.66 19.37
CA GLN A 145 -3.24 -0.53 20.16
C GLN A 145 -3.49 -1.75 19.29
N ILE A 146 -4.21 -1.62 18.16
CA ILE A 146 -4.44 -2.72 17.22
C ILE A 146 -3.10 -3.21 16.66
N GLU A 147 -2.22 -2.29 16.26
CA GLU A 147 -0.91 -2.64 15.74
C GLU A 147 -0.05 -3.31 16.82
N ALA A 148 0.01 -2.74 18.03
CA ALA A 148 0.77 -3.30 19.15
C ALA A 148 0.21 -4.64 19.67
N ALA A 149 -1.10 -4.88 19.51
CA ALA A 149 -1.76 -6.13 19.85
C ALA A 149 -1.65 -7.17 18.73
N THR A 150 -1.22 -6.78 17.52
CA THR A 150 -0.90 -7.73 16.46
C THR A 150 0.36 -8.47 16.93
N PRO A 151 0.25 -9.75 17.35
CA PRO A 151 1.39 -10.45 17.91
C PRO A 151 2.50 -10.47 16.86
N ASP A 152 3.72 -10.17 17.29
CA ASP A 152 4.93 -10.42 16.51
C ASP A 152 4.92 -11.90 16.13
N ARG A 153 4.32 -12.17 14.98
CA ARG A 153 4.29 -13.51 14.43
C ARG A 153 5.72 -13.69 13.98
N LYS A 154 6.50 -14.39 14.81
CA LYS A 154 7.82 -14.90 14.46
C LYS A 154 7.64 -15.88 13.30
N VAL A 155 7.42 -15.33 12.12
CA VAL A 155 7.44 -16.07 10.88
C VAL A 155 8.91 -16.37 10.67
N ARG A 156 9.26 -17.65 10.71
CA ARG A 156 10.62 -18.08 10.36
C ARG A 156 10.92 -17.52 8.98
N THR A 157 11.84 -16.58 8.89
CA THR A 157 12.21 -16.02 7.59
C THR A 157 12.79 -17.13 6.73
N PRO A 158 12.39 -17.21 5.45
CA PRO A 158 12.96 -18.20 4.55
C PRO A 158 14.48 -18.05 4.54
N ARG A 159 15.19 -19.14 4.78
CA ARG A 159 16.66 -19.12 4.80
C ARG A 159 17.14 -18.86 3.38
N LYS A 160 17.72 -17.68 3.14
CA LYS A 160 18.46 -17.42 1.90
C LYS A 160 19.62 -18.42 1.80
N ARG A 161 19.67 -19.16 0.70
CA ARG A 161 20.80 -19.99 0.31
C ARG A 161 21.42 -19.40 -0.94
N GLU A 162 22.73 -19.36 -0.96
CA GLU A 162 23.50 -19.10 -2.17
C GLU A 162 23.29 -20.26 -3.14
N VAL A 163 22.82 -19.96 -4.35
CA VAL A 163 22.64 -20.90 -5.46
C VAL A 163 23.70 -20.60 -6.53
N GLU A 164 24.82 -21.29 -6.41
CA GLU A 164 25.96 -21.13 -7.32
C GLU A 164 25.62 -21.60 -8.74
N GLY A 165 25.99 -20.79 -9.74
CA GLY A 165 25.82 -21.12 -11.16
C GLY A 165 24.41 -20.97 -11.74
N MET A 166 23.43 -20.50 -10.95
CA MET A 166 22.08 -20.23 -11.45
C MET A 166 21.96 -18.79 -11.95
N LEU A 167 21.34 -18.60 -13.12
CA LEU A 167 21.09 -17.30 -13.71
C LEU A 167 19.80 -16.69 -13.14
N PRO A 168 19.85 -15.47 -12.59
CA PRO A 168 18.66 -14.80 -12.09
C PRO A 168 17.78 -14.35 -13.26
N VAL A 169 16.50 -14.69 -13.22
CA VAL A 169 15.46 -14.25 -14.15
C VAL A 169 14.66 -13.17 -13.46
N GLN A 170 14.82 -11.92 -13.90
CA GLN A 170 14.18 -10.79 -13.24
C GLN A 170 12.71 -10.64 -13.61
N VAL A 171 11.90 -10.60 -12.56
CA VAL A 171 10.45 -10.41 -12.64
C VAL A 171 10.07 -9.29 -11.69
N ILE A 172 9.45 -8.24 -12.22
CA ILE A 172 8.98 -7.10 -11.43
C ILE A 172 7.47 -7.19 -11.25
N LEU A 173 7.00 -6.94 -10.03
CA LEU A 173 5.59 -6.72 -9.73
C LEU A 173 5.38 -5.24 -9.42
N TRP A 174 4.60 -4.56 -10.26
CA TRP A 174 4.25 -3.14 -10.12
C TRP A 174 2.85 -2.86 -10.64
N LYS A 175 2.04 -2.10 -9.88
CA LYS A 175 0.62 -1.87 -10.18
C LYS A 175 -0.14 -3.15 -10.52
N ASP A 176 0.10 -4.22 -9.76
CA ASP A 176 -0.48 -5.54 -9.99
C ASP A 176 -0.26 -6.08 -11.42
N HIS A 177 0.84 -5.71 -12.06
CA HIS A 177 1.31 -6.31 -13.31
C HIS A 177 2.63 -7.05 -13.10
N VAL A 178 2.80 -8.17 -13.79
CA VAL A 178 4.03 -8.95 -13.82
C VAL A 178 4.84 -8.59 -15.07
N TYR A 179 5.95 -7.90 -14.87
CA TYR A 179 6.90 -7.51 -15.92
C TYR A 179 8.09 -8.46 -15.91
N TRP A 180 8.40 -9.03 -17.06
CA TRP A 180 9.54 -9.89 -17.30
C TRP A 180 10.46 -9.13 -18.26
N ILE A 181 11.54 -8.59 -17.70
CA ILE A 181 12.31 -7.50 -18.31
C ILE A 181 13.03 -7.95 -19.59
N ASN A 182 13.57 -9.16 -19.56
CA ASN A 182 14.31 -9.76 -20.66
C ASN A 182 13.43 -10.88 -21.28
N PRO A 183 13.57 -11.18 -22.58
CA PRO A 183 12.69 -12.14 -23.27
C PRO A 183 13.01 -13.62 -22.94
N TRP A 184 14.24 -13.91 -22.47
CA TRP A 184 14.72 -15.26 -22.10
C TRP A 184 14.46 -16.34 -23.17
N VAL A 185 14.68 -16.00 -24.44
CA VAL A 185 14.55 -16.93 -25.58
C VAL A 185 15.95 -17.22 -26.13
N GLY A 186 16.20 -18.46 -26.58
CA GLY A 186 17.45 -18.84 -27.27
C GLY A 186 18.59 -19.37 -26.37
N SER A 187 19.73 -19.66 -26.98
CA SER A 187 20.92 -20.25 -26.34
C SER A 187 21.63 -19.27 -25.40
N ILE A 188 22.29 -19.78 -24.35
CA ILE A 188 22.92 -19.05 -23.24
C ILE A 188 24.39 -18.71 -23.54
N ASP A 189 24.76 -18.55 -24.80
CA ASP A 189 26.17 -18.50 -25.18
C ASP A 189 26.86 -17.19 -24.77
N GLU A 190 26.10 -16.12 -24.49
CA GLU A 190 26.66 -14.85 -24.01
C GLU A 190 25.70 -14.16 -23.00
N PRO A 191 25.93 -14.32 -21.68
CA PRO A 191 25.07 -13.74 -20.63
C PRO A 191 24.90 -12.22 -20.78
N CYS A 192 25.97 -11.52 -21.15
CA CYS A 192 26.00 -10.08 -21.34
C CYS A 192 24.97 -9.60 -22.36
N THR A 193 24.94 -10.20 -23.54
CA THR A 193 24.02 -9.84 -24.63
C THR A 193 22.57 -10.02 -24.21
N ARG A 194 22.26 -11.07 -23.45
CA ARG A 194 20.90 -11.33 -22.98
C ARG A 194 20.37 -10.25 -22.04
N TRP A 195 21.21 -9.75 -21.14
CA TRP A 195 20.81 -8.70 -20.22
C TRP A 195 20.57 -7.35 -20.92
N SER A 196 21.14 -7.18 -22.12
CA SER A 196 20.91 -6.02 -23.00
C SER A 196 19.64 -6.15 -23.85
N GLU A 197 19.05 -7.34 -23.97
CA GLU A 197 17.81 -7.57 -24.71
C GLU A 197 16.57 -7.26 -23.88
N TRP A 198 15.68 -6.43 -24.42
CA TRP A 198 14.46 -6.02 -23.73
C TRP A 198 13.25 -6.78 -24.24
N ASN A 199 12.38 -7.19 -23.32
CA ASN A 199 11.06 -7.61 -23.66
C ASN A 199 10.19 -6.39 -24.01
N ILE A 200 9.89 -6.23 -25.29
CA ILE A 200 9.10 -5.13 -25.83
C ILE A 200 7.67 -5.05 -25.24
N ASN A 201 7.16 -6.14 -24.66
CA ASN A 201 5.84 -6.15 -24.02
C ASN A 201 5.90 -5.67 -22.56
N ALA A 202 7.09 -5.48 -22.00
CA ALA A 202 7.29 -5.08 -20.61
C ALA A 202 8.06 -3.76 -20.47
N VAL A 203 8.90 -3.41 -21.43
CA VAL A 203 9.84 -2.28 -21.33
C VAL A 203 9.66 -1.32 -22.51
N ASP A 204 9.55 -0.04 -22.21
CA ASP A 204 9.47 1.04 -23.20
C ASP A 204 10.83 1.73 -23.39
N MET A 205 11.71 1.09 -24.16
CA MET A 205 13.02 1.67 -24.47
C MET A 205 12.95 2.91 -25.37
N SER A 206 11.82 3.16 -26.04
CA SER A 206 11.67 4.35 -26.87
C SER A 206 11.64 5.63 -26.03
N ALA A 207 11.16 5.54 -24.79
CA ALA A 207 11.10 6.65 -23.86
C ALA A 207 12.47 7.02 -23.25
N HIS A 208 13.41 6.07 -23.13
CA HIS A 208 14.70 6.29 -22.45
C HIS A 208 15.83 5.45 -23.08
N PRO A 209 16.42 5.90 -24.21
CA PRO A 209 17.47 5.15 -24.90
C PRO A 209 18.83 5.17 -24.19
N GLU A 210 19.10 6.17 -23.33
CA GLU A 210 20.38 6.33 -22.62
C GLU A 210 20.53 5.48 -21.33
N SER A 211 19.64 4.51 -21.10
CA SER A 211 19.40 3.97 -19.76
C SER A 211 20.25 2.77 -19.32
N VAL A 212 21.28 2.40 -20.08
CA VAL A 212 22.06 1.16 -19.82
C VAL A 212 23.54 1.47 -19.65
N ILE A 213 24.05 1.30 -18.42
CA ILE A 213 25.47 1.17 -18.17
C ILE A 213 25.76 -0.32 -18.03
N HIS A 214 26.44 -0.87 -19.05
CA HIS A 214 26.75 -2.29 -19.11
C HIS A 214 28.26 -2.47 -19.19
N GLU A 215 28.84 -2.98 -18.11
CA GLU A 215 30.25 -3.33 -18.06
C GLU A 215 30.38 -4.84 -17.83
N CYS A 216 30.75 -5.56 -18.89
CA CYS A 216 31.20 -6.94 -18.79
C CYS A 216 32.73 -6.96 -18.75
N PHE A 217 33.29 -7.59 -17.70
CA PHE A 217 34.73 -7.65 -17.50
C PHE A 217 35.30 -9.01 -17.87
N ARG A 218 36.57 -9.01 -18.31
CA ARG A 218 37.32 -10.24 -18.59
C ARG A 218 37.39 -11.09 -17.32
N GLY A 219 36.93 -12.35 -17.41
CA GLY A 219 36.83 -13.28 -16.27
C GLY A 219 35.42 -13.79 -15.98
N GLY A 220 34.43 -13.45 -16.81
CA GLY A 220 33.05 -13.89 -16.64
C GLY A 220 32.23 -13.03 -15.68
N GLY A 221 32.85 -11.96 -15.16
CA GLY A 221 32.25 -11.03 -14.23
C GLY A 221 31.31 -10.02 -14.90
N GLN A 222 30.16 -9.75 -14.29
CA GLN A 222 29.17 -8.81 -14.81
C GLN A 222 28.74 -7.75 -13.77
N TRP A 223 28.84 -6.47 -14.16
CA TRP A 223 28.19 -5.36 -13.46
C TRP A 223 27.24 -4.66 -14.42
N ILE A 224 25.95 -4.68 -14.09
CA ILE A 224 24.93 -3.99 -14.85
C ILE A 224 24.23 -3.01 -13.95
N GLU A 225 24.19 -1.76 -14.38
CA GLU A 225 23.27 -0.77 -13.83
C GLU A 225 22.38 -0.28 -14.97
N ARG A 226 21.07 -0.47 -14.84
CA ARG A 226 20.12 -0.07 -15.88
C ARG A 226 18.87 0.56 -15.29
N ARG A 227 18.36 1.58 -15.99
CA ARG A 227 17.07 2.21 -15.71
C ARG A 227 16.05 1.61 -16.66
N VAL A 228 15.11 0.83 -16.13
CA VAL A 228 14.14 0.07 -16.90
C VAL A 228 12.81 0.84 -16.92
N PRO A 229 12.49 1.58 -17.99
CA PRO A 229 11.18 2.20 -18.15
C PRO A 229 10.13 1.11 -18.40
N LEU A 230 9.27 0.84 -17.42
CA LEU A 230 8.20 -0.14 -17.55
C LEU A 230 7.07 0.42 -18.41
N LEU A 231 6.61 -0.37 -19.37
CA LEU A 231 5.52 0.00 -20.24
C LEU A 231 4.22 0.08 -19.42
N ALA A 232 3.52 1.21 -19.41
CA ALA A 232 2.39 1.44 -18.52
C ALA A 232 1.21 0.45 -18.69
N ALA A 233 1.04 -0.09 -19.89
CA ALA A 233 0.05 -1.13 -20.22
C ALA A 233 0.74 -2.48 -20.57
N GLY A 234 2.00 -2.63 -20.17
CA GLY A 234 2.78 -3.83 -20.40
C GLY A 234 2.64 -4.85 -19.27
N GLY A 235 3.36 -5.96 -19.44
CA GLY A 235 3.32 -7.06 -18.47
C GLY A 235 2.01 -7.84 -18.48
N LEU A 236 1.86 -8.73 -17.49
CA LEU A 236 0.64 -9.53 -17.29
C LEU A 236 -0.16 -8.94 -16.13
N ASP A 237 -1.39 -8.50 -16.38
CA ASP A 237 -2.30 -8.03 -15.32
C ASP A 237 -2.70 -9.18 -14.39
N VAL A 238 -2.37 -9.06 -13.12
CA VAL A 238 -2.67 -10.05 -12.07
C VAL A 238 -3.63 -9.50 -11.00
N SER A 239 -4.27 -8.35 -11.27
CA SER A 239 -5.20 -7.68 -10.34
C SER A 239 -6.56 -8.37 -10.20
N GLN A 240 -6.97 -9.18 -11.18
CA GLN A 240 -8.34 -9.73 -11.22
C GLN A 240 -8.56 -10.87 -10.23
N GLU A 241 -9.39 -10.62 -9.22
CA GLU A 241 -9.91 -11.63 -8.30
C GLU A 241 -10.98 -12.49 -9.01
N GLY A 242 -10.58 -13.67 -9.52
CA GLY A 242 -11.53 -14.70 -9.94
C GLY A 242 -11.05 -15.51 -11.13
N VAL A 243 -10.80 -14.85 -12.26
CA VAL A 243 -10.33 -15.52 -13.48
C VAL A 243 -8.83 -15.34 -13.59
N ARG A 244 -8.08 -16.42 -13.38
CA ARG A 244 -6.61 -16.42 -13.43
C ARG A 244 -6.08 -16.52 -14.87
N GLU A 245 -6.58 -15.67 -15.77
CA GLU A 245 -6.18 -15.67 -17.19
C GLU A 245 -4.67 -15.45 -17.35
N TRP A 246 -4.07 -14.70 -16.43
CA TRP A 246 -2.63 -14.44 -16.35
C TRP A 246 -1.77 -15.68 -16.04
N GLU A 247 -2.34 -16.75 -15.46
CA GLU A 247 -1.56 -17.94 -15.10
C GLU A 247 -1.01 -18.64 -16.33
N GLN A 248 -1.81 -18.76 -17.39
CA GLN A 248 -1.42 -19.52 -18.57
C GLN A 248 -0.23 -18.86 -19.30
N PRO A 249 -0.25 -17.55 -19.61
CA PRO A 249 0.93 -16.85 -20.11
C PRO A 249 2.15 -16.99 -19.20
N LEU A 250 1.98 -16.89 -17.87
CA LEU A 250 3.11 -17.05 -16.95
C LEU A 250 3.65 -18.49 -16.95
N ARG A 251 2.80 -19.51 -17.02
CA ARG A 251 3.20 -20.92 -17.13
C ARG A 251 3.97 -21.18 -18.43
N GLU A 252 3.56 -20.56 -19.53
CA GLU A 252 4.26 -20.66 -20.82
C GLU A 252 5.65 -20.01 -20.77
N LEU A 253 5.77 -18.86 -20.11
CA LEU A 253 7.06 -18.19 -19.89
C LEU A 253 7.99 -19.04 -19.02
N LEU A 254 7.49 -19.54 -17.88
CA LEU A 254 8.25 -20.43 -17.00
C LEU A 254 8.64 -21.74 -17.71
N GLY A 255 7.83 -22.22 -18.65
CA GLY A 255 8.12 -23.40 -19.48
C GLY A 255 9.31 -23.24 -20.43
N ARG A 256 9.74 -21.99 -20.71
CA ARG A 256 10.96 -21.70 -21.50
C ARG A 256 12.23 -21.73 -20.65
N LEU A 257 12.08 -21.71 -19.33
CA LEU A 257 13.18 -21.67 -18.38
C LEU A 257 13.51 -23.09 -17.88
N SER A 258 14.74 -23.24 -17.39
CA SER A 258 15.21 -24.46 -16.73
C SER A 258 15.34 -24.26 -15.23
N THR A 259 14.69 -25.10 -14.43
CA THR A 259 14.77 -25.09 -12.95
C THR A 259 16.17 -25.40 -12.42
N LYS A 260 17.05 -25.99 -13.25
CA LYS A 260 18.45 -26.28 -12.89
C LYS A 260 19.39 -25.11 -13.12
N ASN A 261 19.05 -24.24 -14.08
CA ASN A 261 19.94 -23.18 -14.56
C ASN A 261 19.42 -21.77 -14.21
N HIS A 262 18.16 -21.64 -13.77
CA HIS A 262 17.54 -20.35 -13.54
C HIS A 262 16.88 -20.26 -12.17
N VAL A 263 17.07 -19.12 -11.52
CA VAL A 263 16.39 -18.72 -10.28
C VAL A 263 15.54 -17.50 -10.58
N VAL A 264 14.29 -17.44 -10.11
CA VAL A 264 13.42 -16.30 -10.38
C VAL A 264 13.65 -15.20 -9.34
N SER A 265 14.12 -14.04 -9.78
CA SER A 265 14.32 -12.87 -8.91
C SER A 265 13.09 -11.97 -8.94
N LEU A 266 12.24 -12.08 -7.91
CA LEU A 266 11.02 -11.30 -7.76
C LEU A 266 11.32 -9.95 -7.11
N LYS A 267 11.09 -8.87 -7.85
CA LYS A 267 11.22 -7.48 -7.39
C LYS A 267 9.84 -6.91 -7.19
N VAL A 268 9.44 -6.64 -5.95
CA VAL A 268 8.04 -6.32 -5.61
C VAL A 268 7.92 -4.87 -5.15
N ALA A 269 7.10 -4.08 -5.85
CA ALA A 269 6.74 -2.72 -5.43
C ALA A 269 5.68 -2.74 -4.31
N PRO A 270 5.60 -1.70 -3.45
CA PRO A 270 4.68 -1.66 -2.32
C PRO A 270 3.20 -1.79 -2.70
N ASP A 271 2.83 -1.34 -3.90
CA ASP A 271 1.47 -1.39 -4.42
C ASP A 271 1.03 -2.78 -4.90
N SER A 272 1.96 -3.72 -5.04
CA SER A 272 1.73 -5.04 -5.67
C SER A 272 1.92 -6.22 -4.70
N HIS A 273 1.87 -5.95 -3.39
CA HIS A 273 2.02 -6.99 -2.37
C HIS A 273 0.90 -8.05 -2.43
N ARG A 274 -0.31 -7.67 -2.87
CA ARG A 274 -1.43 -8.62 -3.02
C ARG A 274 -1.18 -9.60 -4.15
N ALA A 275 -0.70 -9.10 -5.28
CA ALA A 275 -0.32 -9.88 -6.46
C ALA A 275 0.85 -10.85 -6.22
N PHE A 276 1.75 -10.54 -5.29
CA PHE A 276 2.94 -11.37 -5.01
C PHE A 276 2.59 -12.80 -4.61
N GLY A 277 1.60 -13.01 -3.73
CA GLY A 277 1.26 -14.33 -3.19
C GLY A 277 0.90 -15.35 -4.28
N PRO A 278 -0.06 -15.05 -5.17
CA PRO A 278 -0.41 -15.90 -6.32
C PRO A 278 0.77 -16.15 -7.27
N VAL A 279 1.50 -15.11 -7.67
CA VAL A 279 2.63 -15.23 -8.62
C VAL A 279 3.75 -16.11 -8.06
N ARG A 280 4.14 -15.88 -6.81
CA ARG A 280 5.13 -16.70 -6.09
C ARG A 280 4.69 -18.16 -5.98
N SER A 281 3.42 -18.39 -5.65
CA SER A 281 2.87 -19.75 -5.52
C SER A 281 2.98 -20.52 -6.84
N LEU A 282 2.71 -19.86 -7.97
CA LEU A 282 2.84 -20.47 -9.29
C LEU A 282 4.30 -20.79 -9.64
N ILE A 283 5.24 -19.89 -9.34
CA ILE A 283 6.68 -20.12 -9.55
C ILE A 283 7.17 -21.32 -8.74
N ALA A 284 6.78 -21.40 -7.46
CA ALA A 284 7.13 -22.50 -6.58
C ALA A 284 6.49 -23.82 -7.00
N GLU A 285 5.23 -23.81 -7.48
CA GLU A 285 4.54 -24.99 -8.03
C GLU A 285 5.31 -25.59 -9.21
N LYS A 286 5.95 -24.74 -10.03
CA LYS A 286 6.82 -25.16 -11.14
C LYS A 286 8.21 -25.64 -10.72
N GLY A 287 8.52 -25.60 -9.42
CA GLY A 287 9.78 -26.07 -8.86
C GLY A 287 10.96 -25.12 -9.07
N PHE A 288 10.70 -23.85 -9.41
CA PHE A 288 11.75 -22.85 -9.48
C PHE A 288 12.14 -22.38 -8.08
N ALA A 289 13.44 -22.31 -7.84
CA ALA A 289 13.98 -21.49 -6.77
C ALA A 289 13.67 -20.02 -7.07
N TYR A 290 13.41 -19.23 -6.04
CA TYR A 290 13.16 -17.80 -6.20
C TYR A 290 13.80 -16.98 -5.08
N GLU A 291 14.12 -15.73 -5.38
CA GLU A 291 14.43 -14.71 -4.38
C GLU A 291 13.41 -13.58 -4.46
N VAL A 292 13.25 -12.85 -3.36
CA VAL A 292 12.33 -11.73 -3.27
C VAL A 292 13.09 -10.52 -2.74
N SER A 293 12.89 -9.37 -3.38
CA SER A 293 13.43 -8.10 -2.92
C SER A 293 12.35 -7.01 -3.04
N PRO A 294 12.10 -6.21 -1.99
CA PRO A 294 11.28 -5.02 -2.12
C PRO A 294 12.01 -4.00 -3.00
N ILE A 295 11.27 -3.27 -3.82
CA ILE A 295 11.81 -2.21 -4.68
C ILE A 295 10.97 -0.94 -4.58
N GLN A 296 11.56 0.18 -5.01
CA GLN A 296 10.84 1.42 -5.25
C GLN A 296 10.85 1.72 -6.75
N ILE A 297 9.71 2.17 -7.26
CA ILE A 297 9.55 2.60 -8.65
C ILE A 297 9.07 4.05 -8.64
N SER A 298 9.81 4.91 -9.34
CA SER A 298 9.51 6.33 -9.52
C SER A 298 9.23 6.58 -11.00
N ASP A 299 8.09 7.19 -11.31
CA ASP A 299 7.71 7.55 -12.69
C ASP A 299 7.72 6.36 -13.68
N GLY A 300 7.42 5.16 -13.17
CA GLY A 300 7.45 3.93 -13.97
C GLY A 300 8.85 3.43 -14.33
N ILE A 301 9.90 4.00 -13.73
CA ILE A 301 11.28 3.58 -13.94
C ILE A 301 11.73 2.70 -12.78
N TYR A 302 12.11 1.47 -13.10
CA TYR A 302 12.78 0.57 -12.18
C TYR A 302 14.30 0.72 -12.30
N ARG A 303 15.01 0.89 -11.18
CA ARG A 303 16.48 0.85 -11.18
C ARG A 303 16.92 -0.56 -10.87
N ASP A 304 17.54 -1.19 -11.86
CA ASP A 304 18.11 -2.51 -11.74
C ASP A 304 19.62 -2.44 -11.57
N GLU A 305 20.12 -3.21 -10.61
CA GLU A 305 21.54 -3.32 -10.31
C GLU A 305 21.87 -4.81 -10.13
N ILE A 306 22.67 -5.34 -11.06
CA ILE A 306 23.15 -6.71 -11.05
C ILE A 306 24.65 -6.64 -10.82
N ARG A 307 25.10 -7.10 -9.66
CA ARG A 307 26.52 -7.28 -9.35
C ARG A 307 26.81 -8.76 -9.36
N ASP A 308 27.87 -9.16 -10.04
CA ASP A 308 28.31 -10.54 -9.98
C ASP A 308 28.62 -10.95 -8.53
N GLY A 309 28.00 -12.06 -8.15
CA GLY A 309 27.82 -12.50 -6.78
C GLY A 309 26.76 -13.60 -6.77
N VAL A 310 26.99 -14.62 -5.96
CA VAL A 310 26.17 -15.84 -5.96
C VAL A 310 24.70 -15.48 -5.88
N ALA A 311 23.91 -15.90 -6.87
CA ALA A 311 22.48 -15.67 -6.83
C ALA A 311 21.92 -16.27 -5.54
N THR A 312 20.98 -15.58 -4.90
CA THR A 312 20.36 -16.11 -3.69
C THR A 312 19.00 -16.72 -4.02
N ALA A 313 18.59 -17.71 -3.24
CA ALA A 313 17.27 -18.30 -3.33
C ALA A 313 16.72 -18.62 -1.93
N GLN A 314 15.40 -18.57 -1.80
CA GLN A 314 14.65 -18.94 -0.60
C GLN A 314 14.06 -20.34 -0.71
#